data_AF-A0A6B1F304-F1
#
_entry.id   AF-A0A6B1F304-F1
#
_cell.length_a   1.000
_cell.length_b   1.000
_cell.length_c   1.000
_cell.angle_alpha   90.00
_cell.angle_beta   90.00
_cell.angle_gamma   90.00
#
_symmetry.space_group_name_H-M   'P 1'
#
loop_
_entity.id
_entity.type
_entity.pdbx_description
1 polymer ?
#
loop_
_entity_poly.entity_id
_entity_poly.type
_entity_poly.pdbx_seq_one_letter_code
_entity_poly.pdbx_strand_id
1 'polypeptide(L)'
;MSIEAYEGESGRLLANRYETANPEELFSPVMDLLPSQPAAILDVGAGSGRDAAWFAELGYSVLAVEPAATMRSFGVERHKDSQFEWLNDSLPGLKEVYRIGTAFDAIFVSAVWMHVPPNARERAFRKLAGLLKPGGKLFISLRMGQVDQSRSMHPVSSEEIISLAQDNGMSVVYQQSRPDVWGRTELLWEQLVLQLHDDGTDALPILRHVVLNDAKSSTYKLGLLRSVARAADGSQGMAEHGSDGEVYIPLGLVALNWLRLYHPLINSDLPQGPKNRGIKRLGFVKKRNLECCFWFSTGRFSCGK
;
A
#
# COMPACT_ATOMS: atom_id res chain seq x y z
N MET A 1 9.90 15.30 -5.66
CA MET A 1 9.70 15.29 -7.13
C MET A 1 9.71 16.73 -7.60
N SER A 2 10.35 17.05 -8.73
CA SER A 2 10.29 18.40 -9.32
C SER A 2 9.01 18.56 -10.15
N ILE A 3 8.38 19.72 -10.05
CA ILE A 3 7.13 20.06 -10.76
C ILE A 3 7.27 21.28 -11.66
N GLU A 4 8.45 21.91 -11.72
CA GLU A 4 8.64 23.21 -12.37
C GLU A 4 8.22 23.21 -13.85
N ALA A 5 8.52 22.14 -14.57
CA ALA A 5 8.15 22.01 -15.99
C ALA A 5 6.64 21.85 -16.24
N TYR A 6 5.87 21.59 -15.18
CA TYR A 6 4.42 21.43 -15.18
C TYR A 6 3.68 22.67 -14.67
N GLU A 7 4.41 23.76 -14.39
CA GLU A 7 3.82 25.04 -14.03
C GLU A 7 3.80 26.03 -15.20
N GLY A 8 2.98 27.08 -15.07
CA GLY A 8 2.89 28.17 -16.04
C GLY A 8 2.46 27.71 -17.44
N GLU A 9 2.93 28.42 -18.47
CA GLU A 9 2.52 28.14 -19.85
C GLU A 9 2.98 26.76 -20.33
N SER A 10 4.14 26.27 -19.87
CA SER A 10 4.62 24.91 -20.16
C SER A 10 3.64 23.86 -19.64
N GLY A 11 3.23 23.97 -18.38
CA GLY A 11 2.21 23.11 -17.79
C GLY A 11 0.91 23.15 -18.58
N ARG A 12 0.43 24.35 -18.91
CA ARG A 12 -0.83 24.51 -19.67
C ARG A 12 -0.78 23.86 -21.06
N LEU A 13 0.35 23.97 -21.77
CA LEU A 13 0.55 23.32 -23.06
C LEU A 13 0.60 21.79 -22.93
N LEU A 14 1.25 21.28 -21.89
CA LEU A 14 1.28 19.84 -21.59
C LEU A 14 -0.11 19.31 -21.24
N ALA A 15 -0.86 20.00 -20.40
CA ALA A 15 -2.23 19.63 -20.04
C ALA A 15 -3.13 19.51 -21.27
N ASN A 16 -3.10 20.50 -22.16
CA ASN A 16 -3.83 20.44 -23.43
C ASN A 16 -3.42 19.24 -24.30
N ARG A 17 -2.12 18.93 -24.36
CA ARG A 17 -1.63 17.76 -25.09
C ARG A 17 -2.12 16.45 -24.46
N TYR A 18 -2.16 16.37 -23.14
CA TYR A 18 -2.62 15.16 -22.46
C TYR A 18 -4.09 14.88 -22.78
N GLU A 19 -4.93 15.90 -22.83
CA GLU A 19 -6.34 15.79 -23.23
C GLU A 19 -6.57 15.27 -24.65
N THR A 20 -5.57 15.23 -25.54
CA THR A 20 -5.73 14.71 -26.90
C THR A 20 -5.62 13.19 -27.01
N ALA A 21 -5.13 12.50 -25.97
CA ALA A 21 -5.03 11.05 -25.98
C ALA A 21 -6.30 10.43 -25.41
N ASN A 22 -6.75 9.31 -25.99
CA ASN A 22 -7.99 8.65 -25.58
C ASN A 22 -7.72 7.67 -24.42
N PRO A 23 -8.29 7.88 -23.20
CA PRO A 23 -8.10 6.96 -22.08
C PRO A 23 -8.57 5.54 -22.37
N GLU A 24 -9.68 5.37 -23.09
CA GLU A 24 -10.21 4.05 -23.42
C GLU A 24 -9.20 3.23 -24.22
N GLU A 25 -8.55 3.84 -25.22
CA GLU A 25 -7.49 3.18 -25.99
C GLU A 25 -6.24 2.90 -25.14
N LEU A 26 -5.88 3.83 -24.25
CA LEU A 26 -4.72 3.69 -23.38
C LEU A 26 -4.88 2.55 -22.35
N PHE A 27 -6.10 2.32 -21.87
CA PHE A 27 -6.40 1.33 -20.83
C PHE A 27 -7.06 0.06 -21.36
N SER A 28 -7.50 0.02 -22.63
CA SER A 28 -8.08 -1.15 -23.29
C SER A 28 -7.34 -2.47 -22.99
N PRO A 29 -5.99 -2.56 -23.06
CA PRO A 29 -5.27 -3.80 -22.80
C PRO A 29 -5.36 -4.34 -21.37
N VAL A 30 -5.79 -3.51 -20.41
CA VAL A 30 -5.86 -3.84 -18.98
C VAL A 30 -7.27 -3.68 -18.40
N MET A 31 -8.29 -3.48 -19.25
CA MET A 31 -9.68 -3.28 -18.82
C MET A 31 -10.20 -4.44 -17.96
N ASP A 32 -9.90 -5.68 -18.34
CA ASP A 32 -10.31 -6.88 -17.60
C ASP A 32 -9.64 -7.02 -16.22
N LEU A 33 -8.62 -6.20 -15.93
CA LEU A 33 -7.91 -6.19 -14.65
C LEU A 33 -8.45 -5.12 -13.68
N LEU A 34 -9.28 -4.19 -14.16
CA LEU A 34 -9.91 -3.18 -13.32
C LEU A 34 -10.81 -3.84 -12.26
N PRO A 35 -10.90 -3.25 -11.05
CA PRO A 35 -11.76 -3.79 -10.00
C PRO A 35 -13.24 -3.69 -10.40
N SER A 36 -14.05 -4.65 -9.96
CA SER A 36 -15.51 -4.55 -10.12
C SER A 36 -16.06 -3.39 -9.30
N GLN A 37 -17.07 -2.71 -9.86
CA GLN A 37 -17.70 -1.58 -9.19
C GLN A 37 -18.68 -2.01 -8.09
N PRO A 38 -18.87 -1.20 -7.02
CA PRO A 38 -18.20 0.07 -6.76
C PRO A 38 -16.76 -0.13 -6.24
N ALA A 39 -15.81 0.68 -6.72
CA ALA A 39 -14.40 0.63 -6.31
C ALA A 39 -13.78 2.03 -6.23
N ALA A 40 -12.78 2.16 -5.36
CA ALA A 40 -12.02 3.39 -5.13
C ALA A 40 -10.71 3.37 -5.91
N ILE A 41 -10.46 4.45 -6.66
CA ILE A 41 -9.26 4.64 -7.48
C ILE A 41 -8.47 5.85 -6.98
N LEU A 42 -7.15 5.69 -6.86
CA LEU A 42 -6.21 6.79 -6.66
C LEU A 42 -5.43 7.03 -7.95
N ASP A 43 -5.57 8.20 -8.54
CA ASP A 43 -4.78 8.62 -9.71
C ASP A 43 -3.64 9.53 -9.24
N VAL A 44 -2.40 9.01 -9.22
CA VAL A 44 -1.22 9.72 -8.71
C VAL A 44 -0.50 10.41 -9.86
N GLY A 45 -0.41 11.74 -9.79
CA GLY A 45 0.06 12.63 -10.86
C GLY A 45 -0.96 12.73 -11.98
N ALA A 46 -2.21 13.04 -11.61
CA ALA A 46 -3.37 13.08 -12.48
C ALA A 46 -3.25 14.11 -13.64
N GLY A 47 -2.29 15.04 -13.56
CA GLY A 47 -2.03 16.01 -14.62
C GLY A 47 -3.27 16.87 -14.92
N SER A 48 -3.80 16.73 -16.14
CA SER A 48 -5.00 17.46 -16.56
C SER A 48 -6.30 16.87 -15.99
N GLY A 49 -6.26 15.71 -15.33
CA GLY A 49 -7.43 15.02 -14.77
C GLY A 49 -8.16 14.15 -15.78
N ARG A 50 -7.60 13.98 -16.99
CA ARG A 50 -8.19 13.17 -18.08
C ARG A 50 -8.55 11.75 -17.64
N ASP A 51 -7.59 11.04 -17.06
CA ASP A 51 -7.78 9.65 -16.67
C ASP A 51 -8.77 9.56 -15.50
N ALA A 52 -8.64 10.45 -14.51
CA ALA A 52 -9.59 10.56 -13.40
C ALA A 52 -11.03 10.84 -13.84
N ALA A 53 -11.25 11.74 -14.80
CA ALA A 53 -12.56 12.04 -15.36
C ALA A 53 -13.18 10.82 -16.04
N TRP A 54 -12.39 10.11 -16.86
CA TRP A 54 -12.84 8.88 -17.51
C TRP A 54 -13.19 7.77 -16.51
N PHE A 55 -12.37 7.55 -15.47
CA PHE A 55 -12.70 6.61 -14.41
C PHE A 55 -13.99 7.01 -13.65
N ALA A 56 -14.21 8.30 -13.41
CA ALA A 56 -15.44 8.78 -12.78
C ALA A 56 -16.68 8.52 -13.66
N GLU A 57 -16.56 8.73 -14.99
CA GLU A 57 -17.62 8.41 -15.96
C GLU A 57 -17.96 6.92 -16.00
N LEU A 58 -16.97 6.05 -15.77
CA LEU A 58 -17.20 4.62 -15.63
C LEU A 58 -17.91 4.25 -14.32
N GLY A 59 -18.02 5.15 -13.33
CA GLY A 59 -18.71 4.91 -12.05
C GLY A 59 -17.77 4.62 -10.87
N TYR A 60 -16.47 4.84 -11.01
CA TYR A 60 -15.52 4.69 -9.91
C TYR A 60 -15.50 5.91 -8.98
N SER A 61 -15.16 5.70 -7.71
CA SER A 61 -14.86 6.79 -6.78
C SER A 61 -13.40 7.16 -6.94
N VAL A 62 -13.09 8.34 -7.49
CA VAL A 62 -11.72 8.70 -7.87
C VAL A 62 -11.17 9.83 -7.01
N LEU A 63 -9.96 9.63 -6.47
CA LEU A 63 -9.13 10.69 -5.90
C LEU A 63 -7.95 10.98 -6.83
N ALA A 64 -7.91 12.17 -7.42
CA ALA A 64 -6.88 12.65 -8.32
C ALA A 64 -5.83 13.48 -7.56
N VAL A 65 -4.61 12.98 -7.47
CA VAL A 65 -3.48 13.66 -6.83
C VAL A 65 -2.63 14.34 -7.89
N GLU A 66 -2.45 15.65 -7.82
CA GLU A 66 -1.56 16.38 -8.74
C GLU A 66 -0.89 17.54 -7.99
N PRO A 67 0.45 17.59 -7.89
CA PRO A 67 1.13 18.66 -7.14
C PRO A 67 1.26 19.99 -7.91
N ALA A 68 1.29 19.98 -9.24
CA ALA A 68 1.43 21.19 -10.04
C ALA A 68 0.13 21.99 -10.04
N ALA A 69 0.18 23.22 -9.51
CA ALA A 69 -0.98 24.08 -9.35
C ALA A 69 -1.59 24.47 -10.69
N THR A 70 -0.76 24.71 -11.71
CA THR A 70 -1.23 25.05 -13.06
C THR A 70 -1.97 23.88 -13.71
N MET A 71 -1.42 22.65 -13.64
CA MET A 71 -2.06 21.44 -14.16
C MET A 71 -3.40 21.17 -13.45
N ARG A 72 -3.40 21.19 -12.11
CA ARG A 72 -4.63 21.03 -11.33
C ARG A 72 -5.69 22.05 -11.70
N SER A 73 -5.32 23.34 -11.75
CA SER A 73 -6.30 24.40 -12.01
C SER A 73 -6.89 24.28 -13.42
N PHE A 74 -6.06 23.87 -14.39
CA PHE A 74 -6.54 23.54 -15.73
C PHE A 74 -7.56 22.38 -15.69
N GLY A 75 -7.22 21.28 -15.01
CA GLY A 75 -8.09 20.11 -14.92
C GLY A 75 -9.40 20.37 -14.19
N VAL A 76 -9.36 21.14 -13.10
CA VAL A 76 -10.56 21.57 -12.34
C VAL A 76 -11.53 22.34 -13.24
N GLU A 77 -11.05 23.28 -14.06
CA GLU A 77 -11.92 24.01 -14.99
C GLU A 77 -12.42 23.11 -16.12
N ARG A 78 -11.53 22.28 -16.68
CA ARG A 78 -11.82 21.44 -17.85
C ARG A 78 -12.81 20.32 -17.57
N HIS A 79 -12.80 19.77 -16.35
CA HIS A 79 -13.59 18.63 -15.90
C HIS A 79 -14.52 19.00 -14.74
N LYS A 80 -14.98 20.25 -14.67
CA LYS A 80 -15.84 20.77 -13.59
C LYS A 80 -17.16 20.03 -13.39
N ASP A 81 -17.63 19.34 -14.43
CA ASP A 81 -18.88 18.57 -14.42
C ASP A 81 -18.65 17.09 -14.05
N SER A 82 -17.39 16.64 -14.00
CA SER A 82 -17.00 15.27 -13.63
C SER A 82 -17.01 15.09 -12.11
N GLN A 83 -17.36 13.89 -11.65
CA GLN A 83 -17.53 13.57 -10.24
C GLN A 83 -16.27 12.87 -9.66
N PHE A 84 -15.21 13.64 -9.43
CA PHE A 84 -14.02 13.15 -8.71
C PHE A 84 -13.38 14.23 -7.85
N GLU A 85 -12.54 13.81 -6.90
CA GLU A 85 -11.90 14.72 -5.94
C GLU A 85 -10.46 15.04 -6.34
N TRP A 86 -10.05 16.29 -6.14
CA TRP A 86 -8.67 16.73 -6.36
C TRP A 86 -7.91 16.89 -5.05
N LEU A 87 -6.64 16.49 -5.05
CA LEU A 87 -5.74 16.67 -3.91
C LEU A 87 -4.36 17.16 -4.35
N ASN A 88 -3.86 18.19 -3.65
CA ASN A 88 -2.48 18.63 -3.80
C ASN A 88 -1.57 17.79 -2.89
N ASP A 89 -0.94 16.77 -3.47
CA ASP A 89 0.03 15.92 -2.79
C ASP A 89 1.02 15.35 -3.82
N SER A 90 2.07 14.65 -3.37
CA SER A 90 3.07 14.09 -4.28
C SER A 90 3.82 12.89 -3.73
N LEU A 91 4.33 12.06 -4.64
CA LEU A 91 5.42 11.15 -4.33
C LEU A 91 6.70 11.93 -4.00
N PRO A 92 7.55 11.39 -3.10
CA PRO A 92 7.51 10.05 -2.53
C PRO A 92 6.65 9.92 -1.26
N GLY A 93 5.91 10.98 -0.87
CA GLY A 93 5.30 11.09 0.46
C GLY A 93 3.85 10.64 0.56
N LEU A 94 3.00 11.14 -0.35
CA LEU A 94 1.54 11.00 -0.30
C LEU A 94 0.96 11.30 1.09
N LYS A 95 1.45 12.36 1.74
CA LYS A 95 1.17 12.64 3.17
C LYS A 95 -0.29 12.97 3.43
N GLU A 96 -0.91 13.69 2.51
CA GLU A 96 -2.30 14.12 2.58
C GLU A 96 -3.22 12.94 2.29
N VAL A 97 -2.88 12.12 1.28
CA VAL A 97 -3.63 10.87 1.00
C VAL A 97 -3.64 9.95 2.23
N TYR A 98 -2.48 9.75 2.86
CA TYR A 98 -2.39 8.96 4.09
C TYR A 98 -3.20 9.55 5.27
N ARG A 99 -3.40 10.88 5.31
CA ARG A 99 -4.19 11.53 6.36
C ARG A 99 -5.69 11.26 6.21
N ILE A 100 -6.17 11.04 4.98
CA ILE A 100 -7.57 10.67 4.71
C ILE A 100 -7.89 9.31 5.34
N GLY A 101 -6.91 8.40 5.41
CA GLY A 101 -7.09 7.09 6.04
C GLY A 101 -7.87 6.08 5.20
N THR A 102 -7.93 6.30 3.88
CA THR A 102 -8.60 5.43 2.91
C THR A 102 -7.60 4.57 2.15
N ALA A 103 -7.95 3.31 1.92
CA ALA A 103 -7.24 2.40 1.03
C ALA A 103 -8.01 2.23 -0.29
N PHE A 104 -7.30 1.95 -1.38
CA PHE A 104 -7.81 1.95 -2.75
C PHE A 104 -7.80 0.56 -3.37
N ASP A 105 -8.79 0.26 -4.21
CA ASP A 105 -8.86 -0.99 -4.97
C ASP A 105 -7.88 -0.97 -6.15
N ALA A 106 -7.65 0.22 -6.72
CA ALA A 106 -6.63 0.44 -7.73
C ALA A 106 -5.90 1.78 -7.54
N ILE A 107 -4.61 1.79 -7.85
CA ILE A 107 -3.78 3.00 -7.88
C ILE A 107 -3.16 3.11 -9.27
N PHE A 108 -3.21 4.29 -9.88
CA PHE A 108 -2.60 4.59 -11.17
C PHE A 108 -1.42 5.54 -10.98
N VAL A 109 -0.30 5.19 -11.61
CA VAL A 109 0.94 5.97 -11.66
C VAL A 109 1.34 6.08 -13.13
N SER A 110 0.54 6.85 -13.88
CA SER A 110 0.65 6.96 -15.34
C SER A 110 1.65 8.03 -15.73
N ALA A 111 2.81 7.64 -16.27
CA ALA A 111 3.86 8.57 -16.67
C ALA A 111 4.39 9.48 -15.53
N VAL A 112 4.49 8.95 -14.31
CA VAL A 112 4.96 9.70 -13.13
C VAL A 112 6.26 9.17 -12.54
N TRP A 113 6.53 7.88 -12.64
CA TRP A 113 7.64 7.23 -11.92
C TRP A 113 9.03 7.81 -12.27
N MET A 114 9.21 8.26 -13.52
CA MET A 114 10.43 8.92 -13.98
C MET A 114 10.73 10.25 -13.27
N HIS A 115 9.76 10.84 -12.56
CA HIS A 115 9.97 12.05 -11.77
C HIS A 115 10.31 11.78 -10.30
N VAL A 116 10.32 10.52 -9.87
CA VAL A 116 10.74 10.11 -8.53
C VAL A 116 12.26 9.86 -8.54
N PRO A 117 13.06 10.60 -7.74
CA PRO A 117 14.49 10.38 -7.63
C PRO A 117 14.80 8.94 -7.20
N PRO A 118 15.84 8.28 -7.76
CA PRO A 118 16.14 6.88 -7.46
C PRO A 118 16.25 6.56 -5.97
N ASN A 119 16.89 7.44 -5.18
CA ASN A 119 17.04 7.27 -3.73
C ASN A 119 15.72 7.38 -2.93
N ALA A 120 14.63 7.81 -3.55
CA ALA A 120 13.32 7.94 -2.94
C ALA A 120 12.30 6.89 -3.41
N ARG A 121 12.67 6.07 -4.41
CA ARG A 121 11.77 5.11 -5.07
C ARG A 121 11.30 4.00 -4.15
N GLU A 122 12.18 3.43 -3.35
CA GLU A 122 11.81 2.40 -2.38
C GLU A 122 10.74 2.91 -1.40
N ARG A 123 10.94 4.11 -0.85
CA ARG A 123 9.96 4.78 0.02
C ARG A 123 8.66 5.08 -0.72
N ALA A 124 8.74 5.59 -1.95
CA ALA A 124 7.57 5.89 -2.78
C ALA A 124 6.74 4.63 -3.06
N PHE A 125 7.39 3.54 -3.44
CA PHE A 125 6.74 2.27 -3.73
C PHE A 125 6.05 1.69 -2.50
N ARG A 126 6.75 1.65 -1.36
CA ARG A 126 6.16 1.21 -0.08
C ARG A 126 4.93 2.03 0.30
N LYS A 127 4.94 3.33 0.01
CA LYS A 127 3.79 4.23 0.22
C LYS A 127 2.62 3.92 -0.71
N LEU A 128 2.87 3.56 -1.97
CA LEU A 128 1.82 3.13 -2.89
C LEU A 128 1.23 1.77 -2.47
N ALA A 129 2.09 0.78 -2.20
CA ALA A 129 1.67 -0.54 -1.76
C ALA A 129 0.83 -0.48 -0.47
N GLY A 130 1.24 0.33 0.50
CA GLY A 130 0.51 0.51 1.76
C GLY A 130 -0.80 1.31 1.65
N LEU A 131 -1.14 1.86 0.48
CA LEU A 131 -2.43 2.49 0.19
C LEU A 131 -3.38 1.55 -0.57
N LEU A 132 -2.92 0.39 -1.01
CA LEU A 132 -3.78 -0.61 -1.62
C LEU A 132 -4.57 -1.40 -0.57
N LYS A 133 -5.81 -1.71 -0.90
CA LYS A 133 -6.54 -2.78 -0.22
C LYS A 133 -5.89 -4.14 -0.52
N PRO A 134 -6.07 -5.14 0.36
CA PRO A 134 -5.80 -6.54 0.01
C PRO A 134 -6.44 -6.89 -1.34
N GLY A 135 -5.68 -7.56 -2.22
CA GLY A 135 -6.11 -7.89 -3.58
C GLY A 135 -6.08 -6.72 -4.59
N GLY A 136 -5.83 -5.50 -4.13
CA GLY A 136 -5.79 -4.28 -4.94
C GLY A 136 -4.61 -4.26 -5.92
N LYS A 137 -4.73 -3.42 -6.95
CA LYS A 137 -3.76 -3.38 -8.06
C LYS A 137 -3.11 -2.00 -8.25
N LEU A 138 -1.80 -2.00 -8.46
CA LEU A 138 -1.04 -0.84 -8.90
C LEU A 138 -0.82 -0.93 -10.42
N PHE A 139 -1.33 0.05 -11.15
CA PHE A 139 -1.12 0.24 -12.58
C PHE A 139 -0.04 1.30 -12.76
N ILE A 140 1.06 0.95 -13.41
CA ILE A 140 2.20 1.86 -13.60
C ILE A 140 2.64 1.84 -15.06
N SER A 141 2.88 3.03 -15.63
CA SER A 141 3.45 3.16 -16.97
C SER A 141 4.78 3.91 -16.94
N LEU A 142 5.78 3.29 -17.53
CA LEU A 142 7.16 3.76 -17.60
C LEU A 142 7.44 4.30 -19.00
N ARG A 143 8.05 5.49 -19.06
CA ARG A 143 8.56 6.06 -20.31
C ARG A 143 10.01 5.60 -20.49
N MET A 144 10.20 4.60 -21.32
CA MET A 144 11.50 4.07 -21.70
C MET A 144 12.13 4.93 -22.81
N GLY A 145 13.45 4.94 -22.87
CA GLY A 145 14.22 5.71 -23.84
C GLY A 145 14.94 6.91 -23.22
N GLN A 146 15.31 7.89 -24.05
CA GLN A 146 16.14 9.01 -23.60
C GLN A 146 15.41 9.87 -22.57
N VAL A 147 16.10 10.13 -21.46
CA VAL A 147 15.60 10.95 -20.35
C VAL A 147 15.52 12.41 -20.79
N ASP A 148 14.38 13.03 -20.49
CA ASP A 148 14.17 14.46 -20.73
C ASP A 148 14.65 15.27 -19.53
N GLN A 149 15.86 15.83 -19.64
CA GLN A 149 16.46 16.62 -18.57
C GLN A 149 15.69 17.91 -18.27
N SER A 150 15.00 18.47 -19.27
CA SER A 150 14.21 19.70 -19.09
C SER A 150 13.02 19.51 -18.13
N ARG A 151 12.56 18.26 -17.99
CA ARG A 151 11.48 17.87 -17.07
C ARG A 151 12.00 17.15 -15.81
N SER A 152 13.30 17.27 -15.53
CA SER A 152 13.94 16.65 -14.37
C SER A 152 13.63 15.15 -14.24
N MET A 153 13.57 14.43 -15.37
CA MET A 153 13.29 13.00 -15.38
C MET A 153 14.54 12.20 -14.98
N HIS A 154 14.31 10.96 -14.57
CA HIS A 154 15.33 9.96 -14.23
C HIS A 154 15.10 8.69 -15.06
N PRO A 155 16.15 7.90 -15.36
CA PRO A 155 16.00 6.59 -15.98
C PRO A 155 15.09 5.67 -15.17
N VAL A 156 14.29 4.85 -15.84
CA VAL A 156 13.37 3.88 -15.24
C VAL A 156 13.59 2.50 -15.84
N SER A 157 13.22 1.45 -15.11
CA SER A 157 13.36 0.06 -15.51
C SER A 157 12.18 -0.74 -14.96
N SER A 158 11.65 -1.66 -15.76
CA SER A 158 10.62 -2.59 -15.29
C SER A 158 11.19 -3.58 -14.27
N GLU A 159 12.45 -4.00 -14.41
CA GLU A 159 13.12 -4.85 -13.43
C GLU A 159 13.20 -4.20 -12.03
N GLU A 160 13.43 -2.88 -11.95
CA GLU A 160 13.36 -2.13 -10.69
C GLU A 160 11.94 -2.23 -10.07
N ILE A 161 10.90 -2.03 -10.89
CA ILE A 161 9.50 -2.13 -10.43
C ILE A 161 9.17 -3.56 -9.97
N ILE A 162 9.64 -4.58 -10.68
CA ILE A 162 9.41 -5.98 -10.34
C ILE A 162 10.10 -6.33 -9.02
N SER A 163 11.33 -5.89 -8.80
CA SER A 163 12.04 -6.08 -7.52
C SER A 163 11.30 -5.40 -6.38
N LEU A 164 10.89 -4.14 -6.56
CA LEU A 164 10.14 -3.40 -5.55
C LEU A 164 8.78 -4.06 -5.24
N ALA A 165 8.12 -4.63 -6.25
CA ALA A 165 6.89 -5.39 -6.07
C ALA A 165 7.11 -6.59 -5.14
N GLN A 166 8.15 -7.40 -5.41
CA GLN A 166 8.49 -8.58 -4.61
C GLN A 166 8.81 -8.20 -3.15
N ASP A 167 9.60 -7.14 -2.95
CA ASP A 167 9.97 -6.65 -1.62
C ASP A 167 8.76 -6.12 -0.81
N ASN A 168 7.65 -5.80 -1.48
CA ASN A 168 6.41 -5.30 -0.88
C ASN A 168 5.24 -6.29 -0.98
N GLY A 169 5.51 -7.58 -1.23
CA GLY A 169 4.48 -8.63 -1.24
C GLY A 169 3.48 -8.48 -2.39
N MET A 170 3.94 -8.01 -3.54
CA MET A 170 3.16 -7.86 -4.77
C MET A 170 3.75 -8.72 -5.89
N SER A 171 2.88 -9.16 -6.80
CA SER A 171 3.27 -9.89 -8.01
C SER A 171 2.83 -9.15 -9.27
N VAL A 172 3.57 -9.37 -10.35
CA VAL A 172 3.24 -8.81 -11.67
C VAL A 172 2.18 -9.70 -12.30
N VAL A 173 1.01 -9.13 -12.59
CA VAL A 173 -0.10 -9.84 -13.26
C VAL A 173 -0.24 -9.46 -14.72
N TYR A 174 0.43 -8.38 -15.14
CA TYR A 174 0.46 -7.92 -16.52
C TYR A 174 1.71 -7.09 -16.79
N GLN A 175 2.31 -7.28 -17.97
CA GLN A 175 3.41 -6.47 -18.48
C GLN A 175 3.32 -6.41 -20.00
N GLN A 176 3.34 -5.20 -20.56
CA GLN A 176 3.35 -5.01 -22.02
C GLN A 176 4.16 -3.76 -22.40
N SER A 177 4.94 -3.88 -23.47
CA SER A 177 5.57 -2.75 -24.14
C SER A 177 4.71 -2.26 -25.30
N ARG A 178 4.59 -0.94 -25.46
CA ARG A 178 3.84 -0.29 -26.54
C ARG A 178 4.57 0.94 -27.09
N PRO A 179 4.37 1.28 -28.38
CA PRO A 179 4.87 2.54 -28.95
C PRO A 179 4.25 3.78 -28.28
N ASP A 180 4.90 4.93 -28.43
CA ASP A 180 4.35 6.22 -28.00
C ASP A 180 3.13 6.64 -28.84
N VAL A 181 2.05 7.04 -28.16
CA VAL A 181 0.79 7.44 -28.81
C VAL A 181 0.90 8.72 -29.63
N TRP A 182 1.93 9.53 -29.39
CA TRP A 182 2.21 10.74 -30.17
C TRP A 182 3.30 10.53 -31.23
N GLY A 183 3.64 9.27 -31.56
CA GLY A 183 4.48 8.92 -32.71
C GLY A 183 5.98 9.17 -32.53
N ARG A 184 6.45 9.40 -31.31
CA ARG A 184 7.88 9.53 -31.00
C ARG A 184 8.55 8.16 -31.06
N THR A 185 9.34 7.92 -32.10
CA THR A 185 9.93 6.60 -32.40
C THR A 185 11.07 6.22 -31.46
N GLU A 186 11.66 7.21 -30.79
CA GLU A 186 12.71 7.03 -29.78
C GLU A 186 12.17 6.63 -28.40
N LEU A 187 10.85 6.59 -28.23
CA LEU A 187 10.18 6.30 -26.97
C LEU A 187 9.39 5.01 -27.06
N LEU A 188 9.52 4.22 -26.00
CA LEU A 188 8.72 3.03 -25.76
C LEU A 188 8.05 3.20 -24.40
N TRP A 189 6.79 2.82 -24.30
CA TRP A 189 6.09 2.78 -23.03
C TRP A 189 6.01 1.35 -22.55
N GLU A 190 6.29 1.15 -21.28
CA GLU A 190 6.11 -0.14 -20.64
C GLU A 190 5.05 -0.02 -19.56
N GLN A 191 3.99 -0.80 -19.67
CA GLN A 191 2.89 -0.83 -18.73
C GLN A 191 2.99 -2.09 -17.89
N LEU A 192 2.92 -1.94 -16.58
CA LEU A 192 2.86 -3.04 -15.63
C LEU A 192 1.60 -2.91 -14.77
N VAL A 193 1.01 -4.06 -14.43
CA VAL A 193 -0.02 -4.15 -13.39
C VAL A 193 0.49 -5.10 -12.33
N LEU A 194 0.54 -4.62 -11.09
CA LEU A 194 1.05 -5.32 -9.93
C LEU A 194 -0.10 -5.54 -8.97
N GLN A 195 -0.27 -6.75 -8.45
CA GLN A 195 -1.33 -7.07 -7.50
C GLN A 195 -0.74 -7.29 -6.11
N LEU A 196 -1.31 -6.62 -5.11
CA LEU A 196 -1.05 -6.92 -3.71
C LEU A 196 -1.81 -8.19 -3.33
N HIS A 197 -1.11 -9.18 -2.78
CA HIS A 197 -1.76 -10.43 -2.38
C HIS A 197 -2.78 -10.19 -1.25
N ASP A 198 -3.98 -10.77 -1.40
CA ASP A 198 -5.16 -10.50 -0.55
C ASP A 198 -5.18 -11.32 0.76
N ASP A 199 -4.43 -12.43 0.82
CA ASP A 199 -4.80 -13.54 1.72
C ASP A 199 -3.66 -14.07 2.61
N GLY A 200 -2.49 -13.41 2.60
CA GLY A 200 -1.32 -13.94 3.30
C GLY A 200 -0.88 -15.32 2.79
N THR A 201 -1.27 -15.73 1.57
CA THR A 201 -0.90 -17.04 1.01
C THR A 201 0.59 -17.23 0.84
N ASP A 202 1.37 -16.17 0.64
CA ASP A 202 2.83 -16.31 0.57
C ASP A 202 3.47 -16.59 1.93
N ALA A 203 2.85 -16.09 3.02
CA ALA A 203 3.27 -16.41 4.38
C ALA A 203 2.78 -17.80 4.82
N LEU A 204 1.71 -18.33 4.22
CA LEU A 204 1.06 -19.58 4.62
C LEU A 204 1.95 -20.83 4.50
N PRO A 205 2.73 -21.05 3.42
CA PRO A 205 3.69 -22.15 3.35
C PRO A 205 4.73 -22.10 4.47
N ILE A 206 5.26 -20.91 4.76
CA ILE A 206 6.25 -20.68 5.82
C ILE A 206 5.62 -20.89 7.20
N LEU A 207 4.47 -20.27 7.46
CA LEU A 207 3.72 -20.41 8.70
C LEU A 207 3.28 -21.86 8.93
N ARG A 208 2.80 -22.55 7.89
CA ARG A 208 2.43 -23.96 7.93
C ARG A 208 3.64 -24.84 8.22
N HIS A 209 4.78 -24.59 7.58
CA HIS A 209 6.01 -25.32 7.83
C HIS A 209 6.47 -25.16 9.29
N VAL A 210 6.51 -23.94 9.81
CA VAL A 210 6.88 -23.64 11.21
C VAL A 210 5.89 -24.25 12.19
N VAL A 211 4.58 -24.17 11.92
CA VAL A 211 3.55 -24.73 12.81
C VAL A 211 3.56 -26.26 12.81
N LEU A 212 3.79 -26.91 11.67
CA LEU A 212 3.77 -28.37 11.54
C LEU A 212 5.07 -29.05 11.98
N ASN A 213 6.23 -28.42 11.73
CA ASN A 213 7.54 -29.03 12.00
C ASN A 213 8.14 -28.66 13.36
N ASP A 214 7.50 -27.79 14.14
CA ASP A 214 7.96 -27.52 15.50
C ASP A 214 7.64 -28.69 16.44
N ALA A 215 8.69 -29.26 17.05
CA ALA A 215 8.64 -30.43 17.92
C ALA A 215 7.89 -30.23 19.26
N LYS A 216 7.50 -29.00 19.63
CA LYS A 216 6.76 -28.71 20.87
C LYS A 216 5.25 -28.69 20.64
N SER A 217 4.52 -29.55 21.33
CA SER A 217 3.05 -29.68 21.32
C SER A 217 2.29 -28.54 22.03
N SER A 218 2.78 -27.31 21.94
CA SER A 218 2.29 -26.20 22.74
C SER A 218 1.39 -25.24 21.95
N THR A 219 0.14 -25.12 22.41
CA THR A 219 -0.96 -24.32 21.80
C THR A 219 -0.73 -22.81 21.84
N TYR A 220 0.26 -22.34 22.61
CA TYR A 220 0.54 -20.91 22.77
C TYR A 220 1.12 -20.26 21.50
N LYS A 221 1.66 -21.03 20.55
CA LYS A 221 2.31 -20.46 19.34
C LYS A 221 1.32 -19.79 18.40
N LEU A 222 0.17 -20.42 18.16
CA LEU A 222 -0.90 -19.80 17.39
C LEU A 222 -1.45 -18.57 18.11
N GLY A 223 -1.45 -18.60 19.44
CA GLY A 223 -1.78 -17.42 20.23
C GLY A 223 -0.76 -16.29 20.10
N LEU A 224 0.52 -16.64 19.99
CA LEU A 224 1.60 -15.68 19.83
C LEU A 224 1.54 -15.06 18.45
N LEU A 225 1.38 -15.89 17.42
CA LEU A 225 1.21 -15.44 16.05
C LEU A 225 0.02 -14.50 15.90
N ARG A 226 -1.13 -14.84 16.51
CA ARG A 226 -2.31 -13.98 16.50
C ARG A 226 -2.07 -12.66 17.25
N SER A 227 -1.30 -12.68 18.34
CA SER A 227 -0.92 -11.46 19.06
C SER A 227 -0.02 -10.55 18.21
N VAL A 228 0.96 -11.13 17.53
CA VAL A 228 1.88 -10.41 16.62
C VAL A 228 1.13 -9.86 15.41
N ALA A 229 0.23 -10.64 14.80
CA ALA A 229 -0.61 -10.16 13.70
C ALA A 229 -1.50 -8.97 14.11
N ARG A 230 -2.10 -9.01 15.31
CA ARG A 230 -2.85 -7.86 15.84
C ARG A 230 -1.99 -6.62 16.08
N ALA A 231 -0.74 -6.81 16.47
CA ALA A 231 0.21 -5.71 16.58
C ALA A 231 0.56 -5.12 15.20
N ALA A 232 0.71 -5.95 14.18
CA ALA A 232 0.95 -5.51 12.81
C ALA A 232 -0.23 -4.70 12.23
N ASP A 233 -1.47 -5.17 12.44
CA ASP A 233 -2.68 -4.50 11.94
C ASP A 233 -2.94 -3.13 12.61
N GLY A 234 -2.74 -3.06 13.93
CA GLY A 234 -3.24 -1.95 14.75
C GLY A 234 -2.18 -0.98 15.27
N SER A 235 -0.90 -1.19 14.99
CA SER A 235 0.20 -0.41 15.56
C SER A 235 1.34 -0.19 14.56
N GLN A 236 0.97 0.28 13.37
CA GLN A 236 1.91 0.65 12.33
C GLN A 236 2.97 1.64 12.86
N GLY A 237 4.24 1.38 12.54
CA GLY A 237 5.38 2.22 12.96
C GLY A 237 6.02 1.85 14.30
N MET A 238 5.50 0.86 15.03
CA MET A 238 6.12 0.34 16.26
C MET A 238 7.17 -0.76 16.00
N ALA A 239 7.23 -1.29 14.78
CA ALA A 239 8.24 -2.27 14.39
C ALA A 239 9.52 -1.56 13.93
N GLU A 240 10.66 -2.07 14.35
CA GLU A 240 11.98 -1.61 13.92
C GLU A 240 12.59 -2.66 12.97
N HIS A 241 13.24 -2.20 11.92
CA HIS A 241 13.93 -3.09 10.97
C HIS A 241 15.40 -3.20 11.36
N GLY A 242 15.87 -4.44 11.52
CA GLY A 242 17.29 -4.77 11.72
C GLY A 242 18.06 -4.92 10.41
N SER A 243 19.34 -5.29 10.53
CA SER A 243 20.12 -5.79 9.39
C SER A 243 19.60 -7.17 8.95
N ASP A 244 19.84 -7.53 7.69
CA ASP A 244 19.54 -8.85 7.12
C ASP A 244 18.07 -9.32 7.23
N GLY A 245 17.12 -8.38 7.13
CA GLY A 245 15.69 -8.69 7.08
C GLY A 245 15.06 -9.03 8.44
N GLU A 246 15.79 -8.82 9.54
CA GLU A 246 15.21 -8.95 10.88
C GLU A 246 14.19 -7.85 11.18
N VAL A 247 13.13 -8.20 11.90
CA VAL A 247 12.11 -7.24 12.39
C VAL A 247 12.00 -7.37 13.90
N TYR A 248 12.21 -6.25 14.59
CA TYR A 248 12.06 -6.13 16.04
C TYR A 248 10.71 -5.51 16.37
N ILE A 249 10.01 -6.08 17.35
CA ILE A 249 8.73 -5.58 17.83
C ILE A 249 8.80 -5.45 19.36
N PRO A 250 8.32 -4.34 19.95
CA PRO A 250 8.31 -4.18 21.40
C PRO A 250 7.57 -5.32 22.08
N LEU A 251 8.24 -6.03 22.99
CA LEU A 251 7.65 -7.15 23.73
C LEU A 251 6.38 -6.72 24.49
N GLY A 252 6.34 -5.49 25.00
CA GLY A 252 5.17 -4.93 25.68
C GLY A 252 3.94 -4.84 24.77
N LEU A 253 4.12 -4.55 23.47
CA LEU A 253 3.03 -4.50 22.49
C LEU A 253 2.46 -5.89 22.24
N VAL A 254 3.33 -6.90 22.11
CA VAL A 254 2.94 -8.31 21.96
C VAL A 254 2.25 -8.82 23.23
N ALA A 255 2.74 -8.45 24.41
CA ALA A 255 2.14 -8.83 25.68
C ALA A 255 0.75 -8.19 25.88
N LEU A 256 0.58 -6.92 25.52
CA LEU A 256 -0.70 -6.21 25.63
C LEU A 256 -1.77 -6.83 24.71
N ASN A 257 -1.42 -7.10 23.45
CA ASN A 257 -2.33 -7.78 22.52
C ASN A 257 -2.68 -9.19 23.00
N TRP A 258 -1.71 -9.91 23.56
CA TRP A 258 -1.95 -11.23 24.16
C TRP A 258 -2.96 -11.15 25.30
N LEU A 259 -2.77 -10.22 26.24
CA LEU A 259 -3.69 -10.02 27.35
C LEU A 259 -5.08 -9.65 26.85
N ARG A 260 -5.20 -8.72 25.90
CA ARG A 260 -6.51 -8.35 25.32
C ARG A 260 -7.24 -9.53 24.68
N LEU A 261 -6.52 -10.39 23.97
CA LEU A 261 -7.09 -11.55 23.29
C LEU A 261 -7.50 -12.67 24.27
N TYR A 262 -6.65 -12.96 25.25
CA TYR A 262 -6.74 -14.20 26.04
C TYR A 262 -7.21 -14.00 27.48
N HIS A 263 -7.06 -12.81 28.07
CA HIS A 263 -7.53 -12.54 29.43
C HIS A 263 -9.05 -12.69 29.59
N PRO A 264 -9.90 -12.19 28.67
CA PRO A 264 -11.35 -12.42 28.77
C PRO A 264 -11.71 -13.91 28.75
N LEU A 265 -10.97 -14.71 27.97
CA LEU A 265 -11.20 -16.15 27.87
C LEU A 265 -10.80 -16.89 29.16
N ILE A 266 -9.73 -16.45 29.81
CA ILE A 266 -9.31 -16.94 31.14
C ILE A 266 -10.37 -16.61 32.19
N ASN A 267 -10.87 -15.37 32.20
CA ASN A 267 -11.88 -14.92 33.15
C ASN A 267 -13.22 -15.66 32.97
N SER A 268 -13.54 -16.06 31.75
CA SER A 268 -14.72 -16.87 31.44
C SER A 268 -14.53 -18.37 31.69
N ASP A 269 -13.44 -18.78 32.33
CA ASP A 269 -13.09 -20.18 32.65
C ASP A 269 -13.14 -21.13 31.44
N LEU A 270 -12.82 -20.61 30.25
CA LEU A 270 -12.86 -21.42 29.02
C LEU A 270 -11.74 -22.46 29.02
N PRO A 271 -12.02 -23.68 28.52
CA PRO A 271 -11.00 -24.71 28.43
C PRO A 271 -9.84 -24.31 27.51
N GLN A 272 -8.62 -24.31 28.04
CA GLN A 272 -7.41 -23.97 27.28
C GLN A 272 -6.66 -25.19 26.72
N GLY A 273 -7.23 -26.37 26.93
CA GLY A 273 -6.76 -27.64 26.38
C GLY A 273 -7.80 -28.73 26.66
N PRO A 274 -7.68 -29.92 26.05
CA PRO A 274 -8.72 -30.95 26.08
C PRO A 274 -9.14 -31.38 27.50
N LYS A 275 -8.22 -31.24 28.47
CA LYS A 275 -8.41 -31.64 29.88
C LYS A 275 -8.22 -30.49 30.87
N ASN A 276 -8.18 -29.24 30.40
CA ASN A 276 -7.89 -28.08 31.25
C ASN A 276 -9.14 -27.19 31.38
N ARG A 277 -9.55 -26.89 32.62
CA ARG A 277 -10.43 -25.77 32.98
C ARG A 277 -9.71 -24.91 34.02
N GLY A 278 -9.80 -23.60 33.85
CA GLY A 278 -9.11 -22.61 34.67
C GLY A 278 -7.58 -22.63 34.51
N ILE A 279 -6.89 -21.96 35.43
CA ILE A 279 -5.43 -21.78 35.37
C ILE A 279 -4.62 -22.97 35.90
N LYS A 280 -5.27 -23.95 36.56
CA LYS A 280 -4.62 -24.99 37.39
C LYS A 280 -3.76 -26.01 36.61
N ARG A 281 -3.71 -25.95 35.29
CA ARG A 281 -2.95 -26.90 34.44
C ARG A 281 -2.17 -26.23 33.31
N LEU A 282 -2.02 -24.90 33.33
CA LEU A 282 -1.23 -24.17 32.36
C LEU A 282 0.24 -24.12 32.83
N GLY A 283 1.11 -24.92 32.22
CA GLY A 283 2.53 -25.04 32.62
C GLY A 283 3.33 -23.73 32.52
N PHE A 284 2.81 -22.71 31.84
CA PHE A 284 3.42 -21.37 31.73
C PHE A 284 2.92 -20.38 32.80
N VAL A 285 1.83 -20.67 33.50
CA VAL A 285 1.27 -19.81 34.57
C VAL A 285 1.81 -20.27 35.92
N LYS A 286 2.85 -19.60 36.41
CA LYS A 286 3.40 -19.82 37.76
C LYS A 286 2.70 -18.87 38.76
N LYS A 287 2.53 -19.32 40.02
CA LYS A 287 1.81 -18.62 41.11
C LYS A 287 2.16 -17.12 41.27
N ARG A 288 3.34 -16.67 40.87
CA ARG A 288 3.79 -15.25 40.99
C ARG A 288 3.49 -14.34 39.80
N ASN A 289 3.08 -14.86 38.63
CA ASN A 289 3.06 -14.06 37.40
C ASN A 289 1.71 -13.38 37.08
N LEU A 290 0.61 -13.76 37.75
CA LEU A 290 -0.71 -13.17 37.50
C LEU A 290 -1.08 -12.07 38.51
N GLU A 291 -0.64 -12.19 39.77
CA GLU A 291 -0.98 -11.23 40.83
C GLU A 291 -0.37 -9.83 40.60
N CYS A 292 0.72 -9.69 39.84
CA CYS A 292 1.33 -8.39 39.50
C CYS A 292 0.61 -7.60 38.40
N CYS A 293 -0.37 -8.18 37.70
CA CYS A 293 -1.01 -7.55 36.53
C CYS A 293 -2.37 -6.89 36.83
N PHE A 294 -2.77 -6.84 38.10
CA PHE A 294 -4.07 -6.28 38.49
C PHE A 294 -3.98 -4.77 38.63
N TRP A 295 -4.38 -4.03 37.59
CA TRP A 295 -5.24 -2.83 37.64
C TRP A 295 -5.47 -2.36 36.19
N PHE A 296 -6.65 -2.67 35.63
CA PHE A 296 -7.12 -2.09 34.36
C PHE A 296 -8.18 -1.03 34.69
N SER A 297 -7.74 0.21 34.89
CA SER A 297 -8.63 1.37 34.79
C SER A 297 -8.03 2.38 33.82
N THR A 298 -8.79 2.76 32.80
CA THR A 298 -8.54 3.93 31.94
C THR A 298 -7.11 4.06 31.38
N GLY A 299 -6.64 3.04 30.66
CA GLY A 299 -5.56 3.20 29.69
C GLY A 299 -4.12 3.26 30.22
N ARG A 300 -3.85 2.89 31.48
CA ARG A 300 -2.47 2.72 31.97
C ARG A 300 -2.22 1.29 32.45
N PHE A 301 -1.08 0.74 32.04
CA PHE A 301 -0.54 -0.53 32.51
C PHE A 301 0.63 -0.22 33.47
N SER A 302 0.60 -0.74 34.69
CA SER A 302 1.74 -0.68 35.62
C SER A 302 2.03 -2.08 36.15
N CYS A 303 3.28 -2.52 36.02
CA CYS A 303 3.78 -3.75 36.65
C CYS A 303 4.58 -3.35 37.90
N GLY A 304 4.04 -3.62 39.08
CA GLY A 304 4.74 -3.40 40.36
C GLY A 304 5.78 -4.49 40.61
N LYS A 305 6.93 -4.12 41.18
CA LYS A 305 7.96 -5.06 41.68
C LYS A 305 7.43 -5.92 42.82
#